data_AF-A0A1F3CDX9-F1
#
_entry.id   AF-A0A1F3CDX9-F1
#
_cell.length_a   1.000
_cell.length_b   1.000
_cell.length_c   1.000
_cell.angle_alpha   90.00
_cell.angle_beta   90.00
_cell.angle_gamma   90.00
#
_symmetry.space_group_name_H-M   'P 1'
#
loop_
_entity.id
_entity.type
_entity.pdbx_description
1 polymer ?
#
loop_
_entity_poly.entity_id
_entity_poly.type
_entity_poly.pdbx_seq_one_letter_code
_entity_poly.pdbx_strand_id
1 'polypeptide(L)'
;MSGESGDAAALWLEVRCERCREIIRTRVDTRYELRQDVENGQEVRVLDKDLLGTRCFALLHVHALLAPDLSVLSHQVTGGELVSLGRGS
;
A
#
# COMPACT_ATOMS: atom_id res chain seq x y z
N MET A 1 -6.01 -27.32 -12.08
CA MET A 1 -5.32 -26.44 -13.05
C MET A 1 -4.93 -25.18 -12.29
N SER A 2 -3.66 -24.82 -12.42
CA SER A 2 -2.84 -23.89 -11.64
C SER A 2 -3.47 -22.58 -11.15
N GLY A 3 -3.43 -22.36 -9.84
CA GLY A 3 -3.73 -21.08 -9.17
C GLY A 3 -2.52 -20.15 -9.09
N GLU A 4 -1.75 -20.04 -10.17
CA GLU A 4 -0.43 -19.38 -10.18
C GLU A 4 -0.47 -17.90 -10.62
N SER A 5 -1.63 -17.32 -10.92
CA SER A 5 -1.73 -15.95 -11.46
C SER A 5 -2.33 -14.90 -10.51
N GLY A 6 -2.57 -15.26 -9.25
CA GLY A 6 -3.07 -14.35 -8.22
C GLY A 6 -1.98 -13.52 -7.54
N ASP A 7 -0.74 -14.01 -7.50
CA ASP A 7 0.34 -13.38 -6.75
C ASP A 7 1.03 -12.25 -7.53
N ALA A 8 1.07 -12.35 -8.87
CA ALA A 8 1.71 -11.36 -9.73
C ALA A 8 1.07 -9.97 -9.72
N ALA A 9 -0.14 -9.83 -9.18
CA ALA A 9 -0.93 -8.60 -9.13
C ALA A 9 -1.24 -8.14 -7.70
N ALA A 10 -0.33 -8.44 -6.76
CA ALA A 10 -0.49 -8.07 -5.37
C ALA A 10 0.76 -7.37 -4.83
N LEU A 11 0.53 -6.36 -4.01
CA LEU A 11 1.53 -5.79 -3.11
C LEU A 11 1.12 -6.07 -1.66
N TRP A 12 2.09 -6.20 -0.78
CA TRP A 12 1.89 -6.15 0.65
C TRP A 12 2.20 -4.75 1.14
N LEU A 13 1.25 -4.18 1.87
CA LEU A 13 1.38 -2.92 2.58
C LEU A 13 1.46 -3.22 4.08
N GLU A 14 2.55 -2.80 4.71
CA GLU A 14 2.74 -2.88 6.14
C GLU A 14 2.91 -1.48 6.72
N VAL A 15 2.09 -1.14 7.70
CA VAL A 15 2.13 0.14 8.39
C VAL A 15 2.20 -0.09 9.89
N ARG A 16 3.09 0.61 10.57
CA ARG A 16 3.15 0.58 12.03
C ARG A 16 2.36 1.75 12.60
N CYS A 17 1.39 1.43 13.46
CA CYS A 17 0.59 2.44 14.15
C CYS A 17 1.45 3.25 15.13
N GLU A 18 1.31 4.57 15.10
CA GLU A 18 2.04 5.46 16.02
C GLU A 18 1.58 5.28 17.47
N ARG A 19 0.26 5.03 17.68
CA ARG A 19 -0.36 4.94 19.00
C ARG A 19 -0.02 3.67 19.76
N CYS A 20 -0.15 2.49 19.14
CA CYS A 20 0.00 1.19 19.81
C CYS A 20 1.15 0.34 19.27
N ARG A 21 1.88 0.83 18.25
CA ARG A 21 3.02 0.16 17.60
C ARG A 21 2.68 -1.19 16.94
N GLU A 22 1.40 -1.52 16.78
CA GLU A 22 0.95 -2.66 15.96
C GLU A 22 1.40 -2.49 14.51
N ILE A 23 1.87 -3.57 13.89
CA ILE A 23 2.12 -3.63 12.44
C ILE A 23 0.87 -4.19 11.79
N ILE A 24 0.19 -3.36 11.01
CA ILE A 24 -0.99 -3.71 10.24
C ILE A 24 -0.52 -4.11 8.84
N ARG A 25 -0.70 -5.38 8.48
CA ARG A 25 -0.37 -5.91 7.16
C ARG A 25 -1.64 -6.12 6.36
N THR A 26 -1.69 -5.58 5.14
CA THR A 26 -2.80 -5.78 4.21
C THR A 26 -2.29 -6.05 2.80
N ARG A 27 -3.11 -6.77 2.03
CA ARG A 27 -2.87 -7.00 0.60
C ARG A 27 -3.45 -5.82 -0.18
N VAL A 28 -2.72 -5.35 -1.18
CA VAL A 28 -3.16 -4.37 -2.17
C VAL A 28 -3.27 -5.08 -3.52
N ASP A 29 -4.48 -5.16 -4.07
CA ASP A 29 -4.70 -5.67 -5.43
C ASP A 29 -4.36 -4.59 -6.45
N THR A 30 -3.29 -4.80 -7.21
CA THR A 30 -2.77 -3.78 -8.12
C THR A 30 -3.68 -3.50 -9.31
N ARG A 31 -4.69 -4.34 -9.56
CA ARG A 31 -5.64 -4.17 -10.68
C ARG A 31 -6.82 -3.30 -10.30
N TYR A 32 -7.16 -3.24 -9.01
CA TYR A 32 -8.38 -2.58 -8.54
C TYR A 32 -8.13 -1.46 -7.54
N GLU A 33 -7.05 -1.54 -6.76
CA GLU A 33 -6.75 -0.56 -5.70
C GLU A 33 -5.79 0.54 -6.15
N LEU A 34 -5.08 0.36 -7.27
CA LEU A 34 -4.19 1.37 -7.82
C LEU A 34 -4.91 2.15 -8.93
N ARG A 35 -4.92 3.47 -8.82
CA ARG A 35 -5.38 4.35 -9.90
C ARG A 35 -4.19 4.79 -10.75
N GLN A 36 -4.38 4.84 -12.06
CA GLN A 36 -3.38 5.45 -12.95
C GLN A 36 -3.55 6.96 -12.93
N ASP A 37 -2.44 7.68 -12.82
CA ASP A 37 -2.40 9.14 -12.88
C ASP A 37 -1.11 9.61 -13.58
N VAL A 38 -0.98 10.92 -13.82
CA VAL A 38 0.20 11.53 -14.41
C VAL A 38 0.67 12.70 -13.54
N GLU A 39 1.82 12.52 -12.89
CA GLU A 39 2.44 13.54 -12.05
C GLU A 39 3.70 14.08 -12.74
N ASN A 40 3.79 15.39 -12.92
CA ASN A 40 4.92 16.05 -13.61
C ASN A 40 5.24 15.47 -15.01
N GLY A 41 4.22 14.98 -15.73
CA GLY A 41 4.38 14.37 -17.05
C GLY A 41 4.87 12.91 -17.04
N GLN A 42 4.95 12.27 -15.88
CA GLN A 42 5.31 10.86 -15.73
C GLN A 42 4.10 10.05 -15.29
N GLU A 43 3.90 8.87 -15.88
CA GLU A 43 2.86 7.95 -15.43
C GLU A 43 3.17 7.44 -14.02
N VAL A 44 2.19 7.55 -13.12
CA VAL A 44 2.25 7.06 -11.76
C VAL A 44 1.04 6.18 -11.45
N ARG A 45 1.18 5.38 -10.41
CA ARG A 45 0.14 4.55 -9.81
C ARG A 45 -0.12 5.08 -8.40
N VAL A 46 -1.32 5.58 -8.17
CA VAL A 46 -1.73 6.17 -6.89
C VAL A 46 -2.45 5.11 -6.06
N LEU A 47 -1.98 4.92 -4.82
CA LEU A 47 -2.64 4.12 -3.80
C LEU A 47 -3.22 5.05 -2.74
N ASP A 48 -4.54 4.95 -2.51
CA ASP A 48 -5.21 5.54 -1.35
C ASP A 48 -5.87 4.41 -0.57
N LYS A 49 -5.41 4.18 0.66
CA LYS A 49 -5.89 3.05 1.46
C LYS A 49 -6.07 3.42 2.92
N ASP A 50 -7.26 3.16 3.42
CA ASP A 50 -7.56 3.23 4.86
C ASP A 50 -7.24 1.89 5.54
N LEU A 51 -6.60 1.98 6.70
CA LEU A 51 -6.25 0.83 7.53
C LEU A 51 -6.84 1.02 8.92
N LEU A 52 -7.61 0.04 9.37
CA LEU A 52 -8.12 -0.01 10.74
C LEU A 52 -7.28 -0.96 11.58
N GLY A 53 -6.59 -0.44 12.60
CA GLY A 53 -5.82 -1.27 13.52
C GLY A 53 -6.70 -2.20 14.35
N THR A 54 -6.19 -3.37 14.73
CA THR A 54 -6.98 -4.36 15.48
C THR A 54 -6.86 -4.21 16.99
N ARG A 55 -5.76 -3.65 17.50
CA ARG A 55 -5.52 -3.50 18.94
C ARG A 55 -6.12 -2.22 19.53
N CYS A 56 -6.00 -1.10 18.82
CA CYS A 56 -6.41 0.21 19.34
C CYS A 56 -7.50 0.88 18.48
N PHE A 57 -7.95 0.21 17.42
CA PHE A 57 -8.96 0.70 16.47
C PHE A 57 -8.66 2.08 15.90
N ALA A 58 -7.37 2.44 15.82
CA ALA A 58 -6.95 3.66 15.15
C ALA A 58 -7.17 3.51 13.64
N LEU A 59 -7.79 4.53 13.04
CA LEU A 59 -7.89 4.66 11.60
C LEU A 59 -6.62 5.35 11.09
N LEU A 60 -5.92 4.69 10.18
CA LEU A 60 -4.75 5.19 9.50
C LEU A 60 -5.08 5.36 8.03
N HIS A 61 -4.43 6.33 7.40
CA HIS A 61 -4.58 6.57 5.97
C HIS A 61 -3.22 6.50 5.29
N VAL A 62 -3.13 5.78 4.18
CA VAL A 62 -1.92 5.66 3.37
C VAL A 62 -2.22 6.24 2.00
N HIS A 63 -1.44 7.25 1.64
CA HIS A 63 -1.36 7.77 0.29
C HIS A 63 0.04 7.45 -0.26
N ALA A 64 0.15 6.78 -1.40
CA ALA A 64 1.43 6.49 -2.01
C ALA A 64 1.40 6.67 -3.53
N LEU A 65 2.49 7.23 -4.06
CA LEU A 65 2.77 7.25 -5.48
C LEU A 65 3.78 6.16 -5.81
N LEU A 66 3.42 5.32 -6.77
CA LEU A 66 4.22 4.22 -7.24
C LEU A 66 4.58 4.47 -8.71
N ALA A 67 5.76 4.05 -9.12
CA ALA A 67 6.14 4.01 -10.53
C ALA A 67 5.40 2.86 -11.25
N PRO A 68 5.45 2.80 -12.60
CA PRO A 68 4.81 1.73 -13.36
C PRO A 68 5.32 0.31 -13.01
N ASP A 69 6.54 0.19 -12.49
CA ASP A 69 7.13 -1.06 -12.00
C ASP A 69 6.74 -1.40 -10.54
N LEU A 70 5.89 -0.57 -9.93
CA LEU A 70 5.42 -0.65 -8.54
C LEU A 70 6.50 -0.33 -7.49
N SER A 71 7.58 0.33 -7.88
CA SER A 71 8.51 0.94 -6.91
C SER A 71 7.89 2.18 -6.26
N VAL A 72 8.15 2.41 -4.97
CA VAL A 72 7.61 3.55 -4.21
C VAL A 72 8.37 4.82 -4.59
N LEU A 73 7.68 5.78 -5.21
CA LEU A 73 8.21 7.10 -5.53
C LEU A 73 8.04 8.05 -4.33
N SER A 74 6.86 8.05 -3.73
CA SER A 74 6.55 8.82 -2.54
C SER A 74 5.47 8.13 -1.70
N HIS A 75 5.42 8.45 -0.42
CA HIS A 75 4.36 7.98 0.47
C HIS A 75 4.10 8.98 1.57
N GLN A 76 2.87 9.00 2.05
CA GLN A 76 2.42 9.70 3.23
C GLN A 76 1.52 8.77 4.02
N VAL A 77 1.79 8.66 5.32
CA VAL A 77 0.97 7.88 6.24
C VAL A 77 0.49 8.79 7.35
N THR A 78 -0.83 8.84 7.55
CA THR A 78 -1.46 9.54 8.66
C THR A 78 -1.77 8.53 9.77
N GLY A 79 -1.32 8.81 11.00
CA GLY A 79 -1.55 7.95 12.18
C GLY A 79 -0.57 6.78 12.32
N GLY A 80 0.48 6.73 11.51
CA GLY A 80 1.50 5.68 11.55
C GLY A 80 2.69 5.95 10.64
N GLU A 81 3.54 4.95 10.50
CA GLU A 81 4.74 4.97 9.66
C GLU A 81 4.73 3.79 8.70
N LEU A 82 5.12 4.02 7.45
CA LEU A 82 5.27 2.96 6.45
C LEU A 82 6.43 2.04 6.86
N VAL A 83 6.17 0.73 6.95
CA VAL A 83 7.20 -0.28 7.21
C VAL A 83 7.67 -0.89 5.91
N SER A 84 6.74 -1.35 5.07
CA SER A 84 7.03 -1.92 3.76
C SER A 84 5.86 -1.73 2.80
N LEU A 85 6.17 -1.55 1.51
CA LEU A 85 5.21 -1.58 0.42
C LEU A 85 5.90 -2.20 -0.79
N GLY A 86 5.51 -3.42 -1.15
CA GLY A 86 6.18 -4.15 -2.22
C GLY A 86 5.57 -5.52 -2.50
N ARG A 87 6.09 -6.19 -3.54
CA ARG A 87 5.71 -7.58 -3.83
C ARG A 87 6.17 -8.47 -2.67
N GLY A 88 5.34 -9.43 -2.28
CA GLY A 88 5.75 -10.44 -1.30
C GLY A 88 6.84 -11.30 -1.90
N SER A 89 7.99 -11.36 -1.25
CA SER A 89 8.99 -12.40 -1.46
C SER A 89 8.48 -13.75 -0.95
#